data_AF-A0A7T8H041-F1
#
_entry.id   AF-A0A7T8H041-F1
#
_cell.length_a   1.000
_cell.length_b   1.000
_cell.length_c   1.000
_cell.angle_alpha   90.00
_cell.angle_beta   90.00
_cell.angle_gamma   90.00
#
_symmetry.space_group_name_H-M   'P 1'
#
loop_
_entity.id
_entity.type
_entity.pdbx_description
1 polymer ?
#
loop_
_entity_poly.entity_id
_entity_poly.type
_entity_poly.pdbx_seq_one_letter_code
_entity_poly.pdbx_strand_id
1 'polypeptide(L)'
;LKSMYSYGHQSPEFCGMAIVRLASDPKIMEKTGKILITSRLAREYNYTDLDGKISGDFFSVMIGLPLWFPLLFPSLFSTSFGII
;
A
#
# COMPACT_ATOMS: atom_id res chain seq x y z
N LEU A 1 -3.66 9.34 -23.96
CA LEU A 1 -4.42 8.99 -22.73
C LEU A 1 -3.86 7.74 -22.06
N LYS A 2 -3.74 6.59 -22.75
CA LYS A 2 -3.17 5.35 -22.16
C LYS A 2 -1.67 5.44 -21.81
N SER A 3 -0.89 6.28 -22.49
CA SER A 3 0.56 6.42 -22.24
C SER A 3 0.95 7.34 -21.07
N MET A 4 0.03 8.14 -20.52
CA MET A 4 0.36 9.04 -19.39
C MET A 4 0.38 8.33 -18.03
N TYR A 5 -0.36 7.22 -17.88
CA TYR A 5 -0.38 6.43 -16.64
C TYR A 5 0.78 5.42 -16.53
N SER A 6 1.54 5.23 -17.61
CA SER A 6 2.54 4.16 -17.74
C SER A 6 3.88 4.45 -17.04
N TYR A 7 4.02 5.59 -16.36
CA TYR A 7 5.33 6.08 -15.87
C TYR A 7 5.68 5.71 -14.42
N GLY A 8 4.91 4.86 -13.74
CA GLY A 8 5.32 4.35 -12.42
C GLY A 8 4.20 4.06 -11.41
N HIS A 9 2.95 3.99 -11.87
CA HIS A 9 1.79 3.74 -11.01
C HIS A 9 1.19 2.36 -11.29
N GLN A 10 0.61 1.73 -10.26
CA GLN A 10 -0.13 0.47 -10.42
C GLN A 10 -1.24 0.65 -11.45
N SER A 11 -1.45 -0.37 -12.28
CA SER A 11 -2.52 -0.37 -13.27
C SER A 11 -3.89 -0.32 -12.56
N PRO A 12 -4.88 0.44 -13.05
CA PRO A 12 -6.22 0.47 -12.44
C PRO A 12 -6.87 -0.93 -12.38
N GLU A 13 -6.52 -1.82 -13.30
CA GLU A 13 -6.91 -3.23 -13.34
C GLU A 13 -6.37 -4.00 -12.13
N PHE A 14 -5.22 -3.63 -11.57
CA PHE A 14 -4.62 -4.27 -10.39
C PHE A 14 -5.49 -4.09 -9.14
N CYS A 15 -6.01 -2.89 -8.92
CA CYS A 15 -6.96 -2.61 -7.86
C CYS A 15 -8.28 -3.37 -8.06
N GLY A 16 -8.78 -3.43 -9.30
CA GLY A 16 -9.98 -4.21 -9.63
C GLY A 16 -9.81 -5.71 -9.34
N MET A 17 -8.66 -6.28 -9.72
CA MET A 17 -8.30 -7.67 -9.43
C MET A 17 -8.26 -7.98 -7.94
N ALA A 18 -7.81 -7.03 -7.12
CA ALA A 18 -7.81 -7.15 -5.66
C ALA A 18 -9.23 -7.25 -5.11
N ILE A 19 -10.13 -6.38 -5.59
CA ILE A 19 -11.53 -6.34 -5.16
C ILE A 19 -12.24 -7.63 -5.53
N VAL A 20 -12.10 -8.09 -6.79
CA VAL A 20 -12.73 -9.34 -7.26
C VAL A 20 -12.26 -10.54 -6.44
N ARG A 21 -10.95 -10.65 -6.18
CA ARG A 21 -10.40 -11.74 -5.37
C ARG A 21 -10.81 -11.66 -3.90
N LEU A 22 -10.84 -10.46 -3.33
CA LEU A 22 -11.32 -10.25 -1.96
C LEU A 22 -12.80 -10.60 -1.83
N ALA A 23 -13.63 -10.19 -2.80
CA ALA A 23 -15.05 -10.53 -2.85
C ALA A 23 -15.31 -12.03 -3.05
N SER A 24 -14.39 -12.73 -3.72
CA SER A 24 -14.48 -14.18 -3.92
C SER A 24 -13.94 -15.00 -2.75
N ASP A 25 -13.29 -14.38 -1.76
CA ASP A 25 -12.72 -15.08 -0.61
C ASP A 25 -13.85 -15.49 0.36
N PRO A 26 -14.06 -16.80 0.61
CA PRO A 26 -15.08 -17.26 1.57
C PRO A 26 -14.80 -16.79 3.01
N LYS A 27 -13.57 -16.35 3.32
CA LYS A 27 -13.17 -15.82 4.63
C LYS A 27 -13.12 -14.29 4.67
N ILE A 28 -13.82 -13.60 3.76
CA ILE A 28 -13.84 -12.13 3.69
C ILE A 28 -14.18 -11.46 5.04
N MET A 29 -15.02 -12.09 5.87
CA MET A 29 -15.40 -11.59 7.20
C MET A 29 -14.21 -11.48 8.17
N GLU A 30 -13.17 -12.30 8.02
CA GLU A 30 -11.94 -12.22 8.84
C GLU A 30 -11.11 -10.96 8.53
N LYS A 31 -11.34 -10.37 7.35
CA LYS A 31 -10.62 -9.22 6.81
C LYS A 31 -11.40 -7.91 6.97
N THR A 32 -12.68 -7.98 7.34
CA THR A 32 -13.54 -6.81 7.64
C THR A 32 -13.00 -6.02 8.84
N GLY A 33 -13.14 -4.68 8.78
CA GLY A 33 -12.68 -3.77 9.85
C GLY A 33 -11.18 -3.46 9.83
N LYS A 34 -10.44 -3.91 8.80
CA LYS A 34 -9.01 -3.65 8.65
C LYS A 34 -8.74 -2.83 7.39
N ILE A 35 -7.65 -2.06 7.41
CA ILE A 35 -7.12 -1.41 6.21
C ILE A 35 -6.34 -2.47 5.42
N LEU A 36 -6.86 -2.85 4.26
CA LEU A 36 -6.26 -3.85 3.39
C LEU A 36 -5.46 -3.17 2.27
N ILE A 37 -4.17 -3.48 2.20
CA ILE A 37 -3.27 -2.92 1.20
C ILE A 37 -3.26 -3.84 -0.03
N THR A 38 -3.51 -3.27 -1.22
CA THR A 38 -3.59 -4.01 -2.50
C THR A 38 -2.34 -4.84 -2.78
N SER A 39 -1.14 -4.32 -2.50
CA SER A 39 0.12 -5.06 -2.67
C SER A 39 0.28 -6.25 -1.72
N ARG A 40 -0.35 -6.19 -0.54
CA ARG A 40 -0.37 -7.28 0.43
C ARG A 40 -1.38 -8.36 0.03
N LEU A 41 -2.55 -7.96 -0.44
CA LEU A 41 -3.54 -8.88 -1.03
C LEU A 41 -3.00 -9.57 -2.29
N ALA A 42 -2.21 -8.86 -3.10
CA ALA A 42 -1.50 -9.42 -4.24
C ALA A 42 -0.57 -10.57 -3.87
N ARG A 43 0.18 -10.40 -2.77
CA ARG A 43 1.04 -11.47 -2.23
C ARG A 43 0.23 -12.60 -1.62
N GLU A 44 -0.83 -12.29 -0.88
CA GLU A 44 -1.68 -13.28 -0.21
C GLU A 44 -2.44 -14.17 -1.21
N TYR A 45 -3.01 -13.56 -2.25
CA TYR A 45 -3.76 -14.26 -3.30
C TYR A 45 -2.90 -14.59 -4.54
N ASN A 46 -1.57 -14.45 -4.45
CA ASN A 46 -0.60 -14.79 -5.48
C ASN A 46 -0.95 -14.25 -6.89
N TYR A 47 -1.27 -12.96 -6.99
CA TYR A 47 -1.44 -12.28 -8.28
C TYR A 47 -0.49 -11.08 -8.39
N THR A 48 -0.18 -10.72 -9.63
CA THR A 48 0.73 -9.61 -9.96
C THR A 48 0.03 -8.62 -10.89
N ASP A 49 0.52 -7.39 -10.94
CA ASP A 49 0.09 -6.42 -11.94
C ASP A 49 0.53 -6.85 -13.35
N LEU A 50 -0.02 -6.19 -14.38
CA LEU A 50 0.31 -6.39 -15.80
C LEU A 50 1.81 -6.20 -16.07
N ASP A 51 2.47 -5.32 -15.30
CA ASP A 51 3.91 -5.06 -15.39
C ASP A 51 4.77 -6.08 -14.61
N GLY A 52 4.17 -7.12 -14.02
CA GLY A 52 4.84 -8.18 -13.27
C GLY A 52 5.47 -7.75 -11.94
N LYS A 53 5.32 -6.48 -11.55
CA LYS A 53 5.85 -5.94 -10.29
C LYS A 53 4.74 -5.81 -9.24
N ILE A 54 5.06 -6.21 -8.02
CA ILE A 54 4.28 -5.85 -6.83
C ILE A 54 4.99 -4.66 -6.20
N SER A 55 4.34 -3.50 -6.12
CA SER A 55 4.95 -2.32 -5.49
C SER A 55 5.29 -2.58 -4.02
N GLY A 56 6.39 -1.98 -3.56
CA GLY A 56 6.80 -2.04 -2.15
C GLY A 56 5.70 -1.50 -1.23
N ASP A 57 5.54 -2.14 -0.07
CA ASP A 57 4.63 -1.67 0.96
C ASP A 57 5.32 -0.57 1.76
N PHE A 58 4.87 0.67 1.58
CA PHE A 58 5.40 1.83 2.29
C PHE A 58 5.25 1.68 3.82
N PHE A 59 4.16 1.08 4.28
CA PHE A 59 3.90 0.87 5.70
C PHE A 59 4.90 -0.11 6.32
N SER A 60 5.39 -1.08 5.53
CA SER A 60 6.40 -2.02 6.00
C SER A 60 7.73 -1.34 6.33
N VAL A 61 8.12 -0.33 5.55
CA VAL A 61 9.36 0.42 5.80
C VAL A 61 9.19 1.33 7.01
N MET A 62 8.04 2.02 7.09
CA MET A 62 7.77 2.99 8.15
C MET A 62 7.60 2.35 9.53
N ILE A 63 6.96 1.18 9.61
CA ILE A 63 6.80 0.41 10.86
C ILE A 63 8.12 -0.26 11.28
N GLY A 64 8.99 -0.57 10.33
CA GLY A 64 10.31 -1.17 10.61
C GLY A 64 11.33 -0.19 11.19
N LEU A 65 11.03 1.12 11.19
CA LEU A 65 11.90 2.12 11.79
C LEU A 65 11.78 2.09 13.32
N PRO A 66 12.89 2.18 14.06
CA PRO A 66 12.84 2.18 15.50
C PRO A 66 12.18 3.46 16.04
N LEU A 67 11.51 3.35 17.18
CA LEU A 67 10.74 4.47 17.78
C LEU A 67 11.60 5.69 18.13
N TRP A 68 12.92 5.55 18.27
CA TRP A 68 13.85 6.66 18.49
C TRP A 68 14.33 7.33 17.19
N PHE A 69 14.02 6.77 16.01
CA PHE A 69 14.43 7.33 14.72
C PHE A 69 13.96 8.79 14.53
N PRO A 70 12.72 9.18 14.90
CA PRO A 70 12.28 10.57 14.81
C PRO A 70 13.09 11.53 15.70
N LEU A 71 13.69 11.03 16.79
CA LEU A 71 14.50 11.84 17.71
C LEU A 71 15.87 12.19 17.12
N LEU A 72 16.35 11.43 16.12
CA LEU A 72 17.62 11.70 15.44
C LEU A 72 17.52 12.87 14.46
N PHE A 73 16.31 13.13 13.94
CA PHE A 73 16.04 14.20 12.98
C PHE A 73 14.81 15.03 13.38
N PRO A 74 14.86 15.77 14.50
CA PRO A 74 13.74 16.60 14.92
C PRO A 74 13.34 17.62 13.85
N SER A 75 14.28 18.09 13.02
CA SER A 75 14.01 19.03 11.92
C SER A 75 13.16 18.46 10.78
N LEU A 76 13.17 17.13 10.55
CA LEU A 76 12.39 16.46 9.50
C LEU A 76 10.90 16.35 9.84
N PHE A 77 10.55 16.43 11.12
CA PHE A 77 9.18 16.32 11.61
C PHE A 77 8.66 17.61 12.28
N SER A 78 9.53 18.61 12.50
CA SER A 78 9.19 19.88 13.20
C SER A 78 8.79 21.04 12.27
N THR A 79 8.43 20.80 11.01
CA THR A 79 7.84 21.85 10.17
C THR A 79 6.65 21.35 9.38
N SER A 80 5.48 21.35 10.03
CA SER A 80 4.22 21.93 9.52
C SER A 80 3.02 21.45 10.33
N PHE A 81 2.97 21.78 11.62
CA PHE A 81 1.71 21.95 12.36
C PHE A 81 2.02 22.95 13.46
N GLY A 82 1.91 24.24 13.10
CA GLY A 82 1.75 25.29 14.09
C GLY A 82 0.52 24.96 14.92
N ILE A 83 0.69 24.90 16.22
CA ILE A 83 -0.39 24.95 17.19
C ILE A 83 -0.98 26.37 17.10
N ILE A 84 -2.28 26.46 16.78
CA ILE A 84 -3.17 27.64 16.68
C ILE A 84 -3.11 28.38 15.34
#